data_AF-A0A7J6SNH9-F1
#
_entry.id   AF-A0A7J6SNH9-F1
#
_cell.length_a   1.000
_cell.length_b   1.000
_cell.length_c   1.000
_cell.angle_alpha   90.00
_cell.angle_beta   90.00
_cell.angle_gamma   90.00
#
_symmetry.space_group_name_H-M   'P 1'
#
loop_
_entity.id
_entity.type
_entity.pdbx_description
1 polymer ?
#
loop_
_entity_poly.entity_id
_entity_poly.type
_entity_poly.pdbx_seq_one_letter_code
_entity_poly.pdbx_strand_id
1 'polypeptide(L)'
;MVWQSDDYKATNGPSTAAQDMLLQRWDGDDWVTTGRIGDPSFEGGKWEHNKPAPGHLWGVRNFASVDEKWEVAELRLHGEEDCSDEAALEGEPTATATLEQSPLAFDQNKYTFWVADCSDEANPEKGCYSGQATLALSFP
;
A
#
# COMPACT_ATOMS: atom_id res chain seq x y z
N MET A 1 6.26 5.29 0.33
CA MET A 1 7.64 5.02 -0.14
C MET A 1 8.01 3.60 0.26
N VAL A 2 8.40 2.79 -0.73
CA VAL A 2 8.66 1.34 -0.62
C VAL A 2 10.16 1.10 -0.95
N TRP A 3 10.81 0.04 -0.42
CA TRP A 3 12.29 -0.19 -0.43
C TRP A 3 12.67 -1.63 -0.88
N GLN A 4 13.91 -1.85 -1.40
CA GLN A 4 14.48 -3.16 -1.80
C GLN A 4 16.02 -3.30 -1.59
N SER A 5 16.56 -4.54 -1.62
CA SER A 5 17.94 -4.95 -1.29
C SER A 5 18.94 -5.03 -2.48
N ASP A 6 20.25 -5.16 -2.20
CA ASP A 6 21.33 -5.08 -3.21
C ASP A 6 21.53 -6.32 -4.09
N ASP A 7 21.20 -7.52 -3.62
CA ASP A 7 21.37 -8.77 -4.38
C ASP A 7 20.49 -8.83 -5.63
N TYR A 8 19.34 -8.14 -5.60
CA TYR A 8 18.37 -8.12 -6.69
C TYR A 8 18.82 -7.29 -7.90
N LYS A 9 19.68 -6.27 -7.69
CA LYS A 9 20.22 -5.43 -8.79
C LYS A 9 21.17 -6.18 -9.73
N ALA A 10 21.59 -7.40 -9.39
CA ALA A 10 22.67 -8.10 -10.07
C ALA A 10 22.22 -9.06 -11.19
N THR A 11 20.94 -9.41 -11.31
CA THR A 11 20.51 -10.61 -12.08
C THR A 11 19.89 -10.36 -13.46
N ASN A 12 19.60 -9.11 -13.89
CA ASN A 12 19.13 -8.75 -15.24
C ASN A 12 18.04 -9.70 -15.81
N GLY A 13 17.02 -10.04 -15.01
CA GLY A 13 15.88 -10.84 -15.47
C GLY A 13 14.99 -10.08 -16.46
N PRO A 14 14.27 -10.76 -17.39
CA PRO A 14 13.32 -10.09 -18.28
C PRO A 14 12.12 -9.59 -17.45
N SER A 15 11.87 -8.29 -17.47
CA SER A 15 10.85 -7.65 -16.65
C SER A 15 9.77 -6.95 -17.44
N THR A 16 8.53 -7.39 -17.24
CA THR A 16 7.37 -6.50 -17.25
C THR A 16 7.47 -5.63 -16.00
N ALA A 17 8.36 -4.63 -16.03
CA ALA A 17 8.43 -3.64 -14.97
C ALA A 17 7.25 -2.67 -15.14
N ALA A 18 6.45 -2.48 -14.10
CA ALA A 18 5.52 -1.34 -14.07
C ALA A 18 6.33 -0.07 -14.36
N GLN A 19 5.91 0.75 -15.32
CA GLN A 19 6.64 1.98 -15.70
C GLN A 19 6.10 3.23 -15.00
N ASP A 20 4.85 3.14 -14.52
CA ASP A 20 4.15 4.20 -13.84
C ASP A 20 3.12 3.59 -12.89
N MET A 21 2.84 4.29 -11.81
CA MET A 21 1.69 4.04 -10.94
C MET A 21 0.85 5.30 -10.86
N LEU A 22 -0.43 5.17 -11.22
CA LEU A 22 -1.40 6.24 -11.07
C LEU A 22 -2.02 6.15 -9.68
N LEU A 23 -1.84 7.20 -8.88
CA LEU A 23 -2.66 7.43 -7.71
C LEU A 23 -3.94 8.10 -8.20
N GLN A 24 -5.07 7.44 -8.03
CA GLN A 24 -6.38 7.98 -8.38
C GLN A 24 -7.25 8.10 -7.13
N ARG A 25 -8.05 9.16 -7.07
CA ARG A 25 -9.04 9.42 -6.03
C ARG A 25 -10.41 9.49 -6.67
N TRP A 26 -11.35 8.71 -6.15
CA TRP A 26 -12.76 8.83 -6.51
C TRP A 26 -13.32 10.16 -6.01
N ASP A 27 -13.97 10.94 -6.87
CA ASP A 27 -14.54 12.25 -6.50
C ASP A 27 -16.07 12.25 -6.35
N GLY A 28 -16.71 11.11 -6.57
CA GLY A 28 -18.16 10.94 -6.55
C GLY A 28 -18.78 10.68 -7.92
N ASP A 29 -18.05 10.94 -9.01
CA ASP A 29 -18.50 10.70 -10.40
C ASP A 29 -17.45 9.91 -11.22
N ASP A 30 -16.16 10.23 -11.06
CA ASP A 30 -15.07 9.56 -11.78
C ASP A 30 -13.80 9.32 -10.92
N TRP A 31 -12.94 8.42 -11.39
CA TRP A 31 -11.61 8.22 -10.83
C TRP A 31 -10.66 9.31 -11.34
N VAL A 32 -10.46 10.33 -10.52
CA VAL A 32 -9.57 11.44 -10.86
C VAL A 32 -8.13 11.07 -10.49
N THR A 33 -7.22 11.08 -11.46
CA THR A 33 -5.79 10.91 -11.20
C THR A 33 -5.26 12.08 -10.37
N THR A 34 -4.86 11.79 -9.13
CA THR A 34 -4.31 12.76 -8.16
C THR A 34 -2.79 12.71 -8.09
N GLY A 35 -2.17 11.65 -8.59
CA GLY A 35 -0.73 11.54 -8.69
C GLY A 35 -0.34 10.56 -9.78
N ARG A 36 0.79 10.82 -10.41
CA ARG A 36 1.50 9.86 -11.22
C ARG A 36 2.87 9.70 -10.60
N ILE A 37 3.15 8.51 -10.11
CA ILE A 37 4.49 8.13 -9.75
C ILE A 37 5.07 7.52 -11.02
N GLY A 38 6.15 8.12 -11.52
CA GLY A 38 6.87 7.70 -12.73
C GLY A 38 8.38 7.73 -12.50
N ASP A 39 9.14 7.41 -13.54
CA ASP A 39 10.60 7.55 -13.66
C ASP A 39 11.15 8.77 -12.88
N PRO A 40 12.17 8.62 -12.00
CA PRO A 40 13.07 7.45 -11.83
C PRO A 40 12.58 6.41 -10.81
N SER A 41 11.31 6.45 -10.44
CA SER A 41 10.76 5.52 -9.44
C SER A 41 10.50 4.11 -9.98
N PHE A 42 10.52 3.94 -11.32
CA PHE A 42 10.14 2.73 -12.05
C PHE A 42 11.22 2.21 -13.03
N GLU A 43 12.49 2.46 -12.71
CA GLU A 43 13.58 1.77 -13.42
C GLU A 43 13.49 0.26 -13.21
N GLY A 44 13.79 -0.52 -14.25
CA GLY A 44 13.90 -1.98 -14.16
C GLY A 44 14.75 -2.40 -12.96
N GLY A 45 14.22 -3.31 -12.16
CA GLY A 45 14.78 -3.75 -10.88
C GLY A 45 14.14 -3.13 -9.64
N LYS A 46 13.10 -2.29 -9.76
CA LYS A 46 12.31 -1.77 -8.60
C LYS A 46 10.88 -2.31 -8.53
N TRP A 47 10.30 -2.71 -9.67
CA TRP A 47 8.88 -3.07 -9.82
C TRP A 47 8.64 -4.26 -10.75
N GLU A 48 9.50 -5.28 -10.69
CA GLU A 48 9.40 -6.46 -11.56
C GLU A 48 8.77 -7.69 -10.86
N HIS A 49 8.40 -7.54 -9.57
CA HIS A 49 7.71 -8.59 -8.83
C HIS A 49 6.47 -8.04 -8.11
N ASN A 50 5.31 -8.41 -8.65
CA ASN A 50 3.98 -8.11 -8.11
C ASN A 50 3.74 -8.82 -6.75
N LYS A 51 4.57 -9.84 -6.45
CA LYS A 51 4.59 -10.56 -5.18
C LYS A 51 5.92 -10.26 -4.45
N PRO A 52 5.88 -9.77 -3.20
CA PRO A 52 7.09 -9.43 -2.48
C PRO A 52 7.80 -10.74 -2.10
N ALA A 53 9.14 -10.74 -2.04
CA ALA A 53 9.89 -11.93 -1.64
C ALA A 53 9.48 -12.37 -0.22
N PRO A 54 9.65 -13.66 0.15
CA PRO A 54 9.39 -14.13 1.52
C PRO A 54 9.98 -13.19 2.58
N GLY A 55 9.19 -12.83 3.59
CA GLY A 55 9.58 -11.87 4.63
C GLY A 55 9.51 -10.39 4.25
N HIS A 56 8.94 -10.04 3.09
CA HIS A 56 8.68 -8.66 2.68
C HIS A 56 7.16 -8.35 2.72
N LEU A 57 6.85 -7.06 2.83
CA LEU A 57 5.49 -6.55 2.97
C LEU A 57 5.10 -5.70 1.77
N TRP A 58 3.86 -5.83 1.29
CA TRP A 58 3.22 -4.79 0.49
C TRP A 58 2.26 -4.01 1.36
N GLY A 59 2.29 -2.69 1.26
CA GLY A 59 1.40 -1.87 2.07
C GLY A 59 1.30 -0.42 1.62
N VAL A 60 0.31 0.23 2.19
CA VAL A 60 0.05 1.65 2.03
C VAL A 60 0.51 2.40 3.27
N ARG A 61 1.06 3.59 3.07
CA ARG A 61 1.43 4.50 4.15
C ARG A 61 1.13 5.94 3.76
N ASN A 62 0.86 6.78 4.74
CA ASN A 62 0.65 8.19 4.49
C ASN A 62 1.96 8.85 4.02
N PHE A 63 1.94 9.46 2.83
CA PHE A 63 3.12 10.14 2.28
C PHE A 63 3.34 11.52 2.90
N ALA A 64 2.26 12.24 3.22
CA ALA A 64 2.29 13.53 3.88
C ALA A 64 1.67 13.41 5.28
N SER A 65 1.92 14.42 6.11
CA SER A 65 1.16 14.58 7.34
C SER A 65 -0.31 14.83 7.00
N VAL A 66 -1.20 14.19 7.75
CA VAL A 66 -2.64 14.45 7.70
C VAL A 66 -3.04 15.11 9.01
N ASP A 67 -3.92 16.10 8.94
CA ASP A 67 -4.35 16.86 10.12
C ASP A 67 -5.21 15.99 11.05
N GLU A 68 -5.97 15.06 10.48
CA GLU A 68 -6.83 14.11 11.17
C GLU A 68 -6.44 12.65 10.87
N LYS A 69 -7.30 11.70 11.25
CA LYS A 69 -7.15 10.28 10.94
C LYS A 69 -7.38 10.05 9.44
N TRP A 70 -6.77 8.99 8.91
CA TRP A 70 -7.06 8.50 7.55
C TRP A 70 -7.46 7.04 7.63
N GLU A 71 -8.21 6.59 6.62
CA GLU A 71 -8.82 5.26 6.65
C GLU A 71 -8.61 4.52 5.33
N VAL A 72 -8.63 3.19 5.42
CA VAL A 72 -8.61 2.29 4.27
C VAL A 72 -9.80 1.36 4.42
N ALA A 73 -10.76 1.48 3.49
CA ALA A 73 -11.94 0.63 3.45
C ALA A 73 -11.58 -0.79 3.04
N GLU A 74 -10.78 -0.91 1.98
CA GLU A 74 -10.42 -2.18 1.38
C GLU A 74 -9.11 -2.01 0.60
N LEU A 75 -8.17 -2.91 0.81
CA LEU A 75 -6.91 -3.01 0.08
C LEU A 75 -6.80 -4.40 -0.52
N ARG A 76 -6.64 -4.47 -1.84
CA ARG A 76 -6.44 -5.73 -2.58
C ARG A 76 -5.14 -5.67 -3.34
N LEU A 77 -4.35 -6.73 -3.20
CA LEU A 77 -3.10 -6.92 -3.92
C LEU A 77 -3.33 -8.05 -4.91
N HIS A 78 -3.01 -7.85 -6.19
CA HIS A 78 -3.16 -8.88 -7.22
C HIS A 78 -1.78 -9.32 -7.70
N GLY A 79 -1.65 -10.61 -8.02
CA GLY A 79 -0.40 -11.16 -8.55
C GLY A 79 -0.15 -10.82 -10.01
N GLU A 80 -1.20 -10.47 -10.75
CA GLU A 80 -1.16 -10.18 -12.18
C GLU A 80 -1.33 -8.68 -12.45
N GLU A 81 -0.70 -8.19 -13.51
CA GLU A 81 -0.65 -6.76 -13.86
C GLU A 81 -2.00 -6.21 -14.35
N ASP A 82 -2.84 -7.08 -14.88
CA ASP A 82 -4.17 -6.74 -15.39
C ASP A 82 -5.29 -6.99 -14.37
N CYS A 83 -4.92 -7.40 -13.14
CA CYS A 83 -5.85 -7.84 -12.10
C CYS A 83 -6.88 -8.87 -12.63
N SER A 84 -6.50 -9.68 -13.63
CA SER A 84 -7.40 -10.65 -14.26
C SER A 84 -7.73 -11.83 -13.36
N ASP A 85 -6.85 -12.11 -12.38
CA ASP A 85 -7.19 -12.98 -11.27
C ASP A 85 -8.20 -12.28 -10.35
N GLU A 86 -9.41 -12.83 -10.33
CA GLU A 86 -10.49 -12.42 -9.43
C GLU A 86 -10.06 -12.54 -7.95
N ALA A 87 -9.10 -13.43 -7.65
CA ALA A 87 -8.58 -13.60 -6.31
C ALA A 87 -7.45 -12.61 -6.00
N ALA A 88 -7.65 -11.81 -4.94
CA ALA A 88 -6.55 -11.06 -4.34
C ALA A 88 -5.57 -12.03 -3.67
N LEU A 89 -4.30 -11.64 -3.61
CA LEU A 89 -3.25 -12.35 -2.89
C LEU A 89 -3.61 -12.42 -1.40
N GLU A 90 -3.47 -13.62 -0.84
CA GLU A 90 -3.66 -13.87 0.59
C GLU A 90 -2.34 -13.74 1.36
N GLY A 91 -2.40 -13.12 2.53
CA GLY A 91 -1.29 -12.92 3.45
C GLY A 91 -1.80 -12.44 4.80
N GLU A 92 -0.89 -12.22 5.75
CA GLU A 92 -1.23 -11.80 7.12
C GLU A 92 -1.33 -10.26 7.21
N PRO A 93 -2.50 -9.70 7.53
CA PRO A 93 -2.64 -8.26 7.76
C PRO A 93 -1.75 -7.76 8.89
N THR A 94 -1.14 -6.60 8.70
CA THR A 94 -0.36 -5.93 9.73
C THR A 94 -0.45 -4.42 9.59
N ALA A 95 -0.32 -3.70 10.70
CA ALA A 95 -0.34 -2.24 10.70
C ALA A 95 0.48 -1.65 11.84
N THR A 96 0.99 -0.42 11.66
CA THR A 96 1.67 0.33 12.73
C THR A 96 0.71 1.12 13.61
N ALA A 97 -0.47 1.47 13.08
CA ALA A 97 -1.58 2.07 13.83
C ALA A 97 -2.73 1.06 13.91
N THR A 98 -3.44 1.04 15.05
CA THR A 98 -4.66 0.22 15.26
C THR A 98 -4.54 -1.21 14.72
N LEU A 99 -3.44 -1.91 15.06
CA LEU A 99 -3.09 -3.24 14.52
C LEU A 99 -4.26 -4.23 14.53
N GLU A 100 -5.04 -4.26 15.61
CA GLU A 100 -6.21 -5.14 15.77
C GLU A 100 -7.30 -4.92 14.71
N GLN A 101 -7.35 -3.73 14.09
CA GLN A 101 -8.29 -3.39 13.03
C GLN A 101 -7.74 -3.68 11.63
N SER A 102 -6.44 -4.04 11.50
CA SER A 102 -5.83 -4.28 10.18
C SER A 102 -6.58 -5.32 9.32
N PRO A 103 -7.21 -6.38 9.86
CA PRO A 103 -7.99 -7.32 9.04
C PRO A 103 -9.21 -6.69 8.36
N LEU A 104 -9.75 -5.59 8.88
CA LEU A 104 -10.95 -4.94 8.33
C LEU A 104 -10.71 -4.33 6.94
N ALA A 105 -9.46 -4.07 6.57
CA ALA A 105 -9.12 -3.57 5.24
C ALA A 105 -8.86 -4.69 4.23
N PHE A 106 -9.00 -5.96 4.62
CA PHE A 106 -8.76 -7.13 3.76
C PHE A 106 -9.91 -8.14 3.85
N ASP A 107 -11.08 -7.72 4.35
CA ASP A 107 -12.22 -8.60 4.65
C ASP A 107 -13.25 -8.67 3.50
N GLN A 108 -12.96 -8.05 2.36
CA GLN A 108 -13.83 -7.96 1.19
C GLN A 108 -15.10 -7.12 1.40
N ASN A 109 -15.15 -6.34 2.47
CA ASN A 109 -16.30 -5.52 2.83
C ASN A 109 -15.94 -4.03 2.83
N LYS A 110 -16.37 -3.31 1.78
CA LYS A 110 -16.11 -1.86 1.61
C LYS A 110 -16.81 -0.94 2.63
N TYR A 111 -17.57 -1.51 3.57
CA TYR A 111 -18.27 -0.78 4.63
C TYR A 111 -17.59 -0.91 6.00
N THR A 112 -16.53 -1.71 6.09
CA THR A 112 -15.60 -1.78 7.22
C THR A 112 -14.30 -1.07 6.82
N PHE A 113 -13.55 -0.59 7.81
CA PHE A 113 -12.38 0.24 7.56
C PHE A 113 -11.31 -0.03 8.62
N TRP A 114 -10.05 -0.07 8.19
CA TRP A 114 -8.93 0.19 9.08
C TRP A 114 -8.73 1.70 9.22
N VAL A 115 -8.52 2.18 10.45
CA VAL A 115 -8.35 3.61 10.74
C VAL A 115 -6.96 3.87 11.29
N ALA A 116 -6.18 4.70 10.61
CA ALA A 116 -4.90 5.18 11.10
C ALA A 116 -5.08 6.22 12.21
N ASP A 117 -5.22 5.74 13.45
CA ASP A 117 -5.28 6.58 14.63
C ASP A 117 -3.87 6.80 15.21
N CYS A 118 -3.34 8.02 15.03
CA CYS A 118 -2.04 8.44 15.55
C CYS A 118 -2.16 9.36 16.76
N SER A 119 -3.34 9.39 17.38
CA SER A 119 -3.61 10.19 18.57
C SER A 119 -2.80 9.72 19.77
N ASP A 120 -2.60 10.64 20.71
CA ASP A 120 -1.96 10.35 21.99
C ASP A 120 -2.74 11.01 23.14
N GLU A 121 -2.39 10.70 24.38
CA GLU A 121 -3.09 11.23 25.57
C GLU A 121 -3.09 12.77 25.63
N ALA A 122 -2.09 13.42 25.03
CA ALA A 122 -1.97 14.87 25.02
C ALA A 122 -2.75 15.51 23.87
N ASN A 123 -2.95 14.79 22.76
CA ASN A 123 -3.70 15.28 21.61
C ASN A 123 -4.55 14.16 20.96
N PRO A 124 -5.82 14.02 21.37
CA PRO A 124 -6.72 12.97 20.87
C PRO A 124 -7.17 13.16 19.41
N GLU A 125 -6.99 14.36 18.86
CA GLU A 125 -7.36 14.72 17.48
C GLU A 125 -6.16 14.71 16.53
N LYS A 126 -4.96 14.40 17.05
CA LYS A 126 -3.73 14.41 16.28
C LYS A 126 -3.80 13.41 15.13
N GLY A 127 -3.68 13.91 13.91
CA GLY A 127 -3.44 13.08 12.74
C GLY A 127 -2.03 12.48 12.69
N CYS A 128 -1.77 11.71 11.65
CA CYS A 128 -0.49 11.03 11.45
C CYS A 128 0.53 11.93 10.73
N TYR A 129 1.76 12.03 11.24
CA TYR A 129 2.87 12.61 10.48
C TYR A 129 3.29 11.71 9.32
N SER A 130 3.94 12.26 8.30
CA SER A 130 4.43 11.51 7.13
C SER A 130 5.12 10.19 7.52
N GLY A 131 4.59 9.07 7.00
CA GLY A 131 5.12 7.72 7.18
C GLY A 131 4.87 7.07 8.54
N GLN A 132 4.17 7.73 9.47
CA GLN A 132 3.91 7.21 10.82
C GLN A 132 2.95 6.01 10.81
N ALA A 133 1.94 6.03 9.94
CA ALA A 133 0.95 4.98 9.83
C ALA A 133 1.16 4.17 8.54
N THR A 134 1.22 2.85 8.69
CA THR A 134 1.34 1.88 7.61
C THR A 134 0.31 0.77 7.83
N LEU A 135 -0.33 0.33 6.75
CA LEU A 135 -1.17 -0.87 6.65
C LEU A 135 -0.57 -1.76 5.57
N ALA A 136 -0.37 -3.04 5.84
CA ALA A 136 0.33 -3.94 4.94
C ALA A 136 -0.18 -5.38 5.02
N LEU A 137 0.18 -6.18 4.01
CA LEU A 137 0.02 -7.62 3.98
C LEU A 137 1.40 -8.28 4.00
N SER A 138 1.58 -9.22 4.93
CA SER A 138 2.79 -10.01 5.08
C SER A 138 2.67 -11.35 4.40
N PHE A 139 3.69 -11.73 3.63
CA PHE A 139 3.72 -13.01 2.93
C PHE A 139 4.83 -13.90 3.52
N PRO A 140 4.52 -15.18 3.82
CA PRO A 140 5.50 -16.15 4.32
C PRO A 140 6.57 -16.53 3.27
#